data_AF-A0A0S8F356-F1
#
_entry.id   AF-A0A0S8F356-F1
#
_cell.length_a   1.000
_cell.length_b   1.000
_cell.length_c   1.000
_cell.angle_alpha   90.00
_cell.angle_beta   90.00
_cell.angle_gamma   90.00
#
_symmetry.space_group_name_H-M   'P 1'
#
loop_
_entity.id
_entity.type
_entity.pdbx_description
1 polymer ?
#
loop_
_entity_poly.entity_id
_entity_poly.type
_entity_poly.pdbx_seq_one_letter_code
_entity_poly.pdbx_strand_id
1 'polypeptide(L)'
;MKISWITYSAFKVLETGPQSNEADARYRVFAPVRELHALGHDIEVIHFAPELSAAQLLSAVQGQVAILGKLVPPAHEAFPALAATALSVVKGLQARGVRVIADINDNHFENSPRAGYFRELAMNADAIVASTPKMADIIRSHTERPVAVARDPYEGQRGDARFEPPRLSWWGRLSGASGLEVRPKLLWYGYPTNLDTLMLLRDQLLPLARRQPLMIRVMSSQGSGAESLCNELHATCGGRIWWTFSAWSLADMPKALAETDLVVLPSNAGDARKAVKSPNRLVSALWAGRFVIAHPLPSYEEFADYAWVGEDLADGVGWALDNPRQVAERILHGQAYLDKYYSPFSAAREWEQAIAGVCGEPDSLRLARALPEGARPLRLNLGCGNKILPGYINVDVAPARAGARPDVICDLRDLAAFDDESVDEVLSVHVVEHFWRWEVDELLREWVRVLKPGARMVIECPNLKAACEAFLENPDRNAGPGQEGETTMWVFYGDPAWQDPLMCHRWGYTPSSLGELMKRAGLVDVRQEPAQFKMREPRDMRVVGYKPKRDT
;
A
#
# COMPACT_ATOMS: atom_id res chain seq x y z
N MET A 1 -4.65 -23.85 3.96
CA MET A 1 -3.59 -24.25 3.02
C MET A 1 -2.27 -23.76 3.60
N LYS A 2 -1.23 -24.60 3.66
CA LYS A 2 0.08 -24.20 4.17
C LYS A 2 0.97 -23.72 3.01
N ILE A 3 1.63 -22.58 3.17
CA ILE A 3 2.50 -21.95 2.17
C ILE A 3 3.93 -21.91 2.71
N SER A 4 4.90 -22.35 1.93
CA SER A 4 6.32 -22.24 2.25
C SER A 4 6.98 -21.14 1.43
N TRP A 5 7.39 -20.05 2.08
CA TRP A 5 8.05 -18.93 1.44
C TRP A 5 9.57 -19.04 1.56
N ILE A 6 10.25 -19.34 0.47
CA ILE A 6 11.70 -19.54 0.42
C ILE A 6 12.37 -18.21 0.08
N THR A 7 13.23 -17.72 0.96
CA THR A 7 14.02 -16.50 0.75
C THR A 7 15.51 -16.79 0.82
N TYR A 8 16.28 -16.19 -0.09
CA TYR A 8 17.75 -16.24 -0.11
C TYR A 8 18.37 -15.01 0.56
N SER A 9 17.55 -14.03 0.93
CA SER A 9 18.00 -12.83 1.60
C SER A 9 18.20 -13.12 3.09
N ALA A 10 19.33 -12.69 3.63
CA ALA A 10 19.60 -12.82 5.05
C ALA A 10 18.63 -11.97 5.89
N PHE A 11 18.19 -12.51 7.03
CA PHE A 11 17.36 -11.80 7.99
C PHE A 11 17.67 -12.25 9.42
N LYS A 12 17.28 -11.42 10.38
CA LYS A 12 17.32 -11.74 11.82
C LYS A 12 15.91 -11.84 12.35
N VAL A 13 15.65 -12.81 13.21
CA VAL A 13 14.37 -12.89 13.95
C VAL A 13 14.55 -12.11 15.24
N LEU A 14 13.83 -11.01 15.39
CA LEU A 14 13.76 -10.20 16.60
C LEU A 14 12.40 -10.40 17.28
N GLU A 15 12.23 -9.92 18.51
CA GLU A 15 10.93 -9.93 19.20
C GLU A 15 9.83 -9.19 18.43
N THR A 16 10.21 -8.15 17.67
CA THR A 16 9.30 -7.37 16.81
C THR A 16 9.01 -8.03 15.46
N GLY A 17 9.55 -9.24 15.22
CA GLY A 17 9.44 -9.98 13.97
C GLY A 17 10.75 -10.04 13.17
N PRO A 18 10.73 -10.70 12.00
CA PRO A 18 11.90 -10.81 11.14
C PRO A 18 12.27 -9.44 10.53
N GLN A 19 13.57 -9.15 10.49
CA GLN A 19 14.12 -7.93 9.89
C GLN A 19 15.26 -8.23 8.93
N SER A 20 15.29 -7.51 7.80
CA SER A 20 16.34 -7.59 6.79
C SER A 20 16.69 -6.23 6.22
N ASN A 21 17.98 -6.04 5.94
CA ASN A 21 18.48 -4.88 5.18
C ASN A 21 18.17 -4.99 3.69
N GLU A 22 17.82 -6.18 3.20
CA GLU A 22 17.48 -6.40 1.80
C GLU A 22 16.05 -5.94 1.49
N ALA A 23 15.92 -5.03 0.53
CA ALA A 23 14.63 -4.52 0.08
C ALA A 23 13.70 -5.65 -0.41
N ASP A 24 14.26 -6.60 -1.14
CA ASP A 24 13.55 -7.78 -1.64
C ASP A 24 12.88 -8.55 -0.48
N ALA A 25 13.63 -8.84 0.59
CA ALA A 25 13.08 -9.51 1.76
C ALA A 25 11.97 -8.69 2.46
N ARG A 26 12.16 -7.37 2.59
CA ARG A 26 11.17 -6.52 3.27
C ARG A 26 9.85 -6.43 2.49
N TYR A 27 9.92 -6.11 1.20
CA TYR A 27 8.75 -5.80 0.38
C TYR A 27 8.11 -7.05 -0.22
N ARG A 28 8.92 -8.03 -0.63
CA ARG A 28 8.42 -9.26 -1.30
C ARG A 28 8.06 -10.36 -0.33
N VAL A 29 8.67 -10.40 0.86
CA VAL A 29 8.49 -11.49 1.82
C VAL A 29 7.79 -11.00 3.08
N PHE A 30 8.45 -10.21 3.92
CA PHE A 30 7.95 -9.96 5.28
C PHE A 30 6.69 -9.12 5.35
N ALA A 31 6.59 -8.04 4.55
CA ALA A 31 5.38 -7.24 4.50
C ALA A 31 4.14 -8.06 4.09
N PRO A 32 4.12 -8.77 2.93
CA PRO A 32 2.97 -9.57 2.56
C PRO A 32 2.74 -10.77 3.48
N VAL A 33 3.79 -11.46 3.95
CA VAL A 33 3.63 -12.60 4.88
C VAL A 33 2.94 -12.18 6.17
N ARG A 34 3.29 -11.01 6.73
CA ARG A 34 2.64 -10.50 7.95
C ARG A 34 1.14 -10.30 7.74
N GLU A 35 0.74 -9.67 6.64
CA GLU A 35 -0.67 -9.40 6.36
C GLU A 35 -1.43 -10.66 5.94
N LEU A 36 -0.80 -11.58 5.20
CA LEU A 36 -1.39 -12.88 4.88
C LEU A 36 -1.61 -13.73 6.14
N HIS A 37 -0.69 -13.69 7.11
CA HIS A 37 -0.93 -14.29 8.43
C HIS A 37 -2.11 -13.64 9.15
N ALA A 38 -2.24 -12.31 9.08
CA ALA A 38 -3.40 -11.60 9.65
C ALA A 38 -4.72 -11.99 8.97
N LEU A 39 -4.67 -12.34 7.67
CA LEU A 39 -5.77 -12.92 6.90
C LEU A 39 -6.03 -14.41 7.19
N GLY A 40 -5.25 -15.04 8.07
CA GLY A 40 -5.44 -16.43 8.50
C GLY A 40 -4.72 -17.49 7.67
N HIS A 41 -3.81 -17.09 6.77
CA HIS A 41 -2.97 -18.05 6.04
C HIS A 41 -1.90 -18.67 6.94
N ASP A 42 -1.70 -19.98 6.78
CA ASP A 42 -0.61 -20.71 7.43
C ASP A 42 0.63 -20.62 6.55
N ILE A 43 1.59 -19.78 6.95
CA ILE A 43 2.80 -19.50 6.19
C ILE A 43 4.03 -19.82 7.03
N GLU A 44 5.00 -20.51 6.42
CA GLU A 44 6.34 -20.64 6.98
C GLU A 44 7.35 -19.92 6.08
N VAL A 45 8.28 -19.18 6.67
CA VAL A 45 9.38 -18.53 5.93
C VAL A 45 10.65 -19.35 6.13
N ILE A 46 11.23 -19.81 5.03
CA ILE A 46 12.42 -20.66 5.00
C ILE A 46 13.59 -19.83 4.45
N HIS A 47 14.61 -19.62 5.27
CA HIS A 47 15.86 -19.03 4.79
C HIS A 47 16.70 -20.10 4.10
N PHE A 48 16.96 -19.92 2.80
CA PHE A 48 17.93 -20.74 2.10
C PHE A 48 19.32 -20.10 2.16
N ALA A 49 20.14 -20.58 3.09
CA ALA A 49 21.56 -20.28 3.08
C ALA A 49 22.25 -21.00 1.90
N PRO A 50 23.21 -20.37 1.20
CA PRO A 50 23.90 -20.96 0.04
C PRO A 50 24.50 -22.35 0.29
N GLU A 51 24.80 -22.66 1.54
CA GLU A 51 25.47 -23.91 1.95
C GLU A 51 24.51 -25.09 2.12
N LEU A 52 23.19 -24.83 2.04
CA LEU A 52 22.18 -25.88 2.12
C LEU A 52 22.12 -26.65 0.80
N SER A 53 22.06 -27.97 0.89
CA SER A 53 21.79 -28.84 -0.24
C SER A 53 20.32 -28.76 -0.68
N ALA A 54 20.04 -29.14 -1.93
CA ALA A 54 18.66 -29.29 -2.42
C ALA A 54 17.85 -30.23 -1.52
N ALA A 55 18.45 -31.34 -1.05
CA ALA A 55 17.78 -32.30 -0.18
C ALA A 55 17.33 -31.69 1.16
N GLN A 56 18.18 -30.86 1.77
CA GLN A 56 17.84 -30.15 3.01
C GLN A 56 16.69 -29.16 2.79
N LEU A 57 16.73 -28.37 1.72
CA LEU A 57 15.65 -27.42 1.43
C LEU A 57 14.34 -28.14 1.11
N LEU A 58 14.38 -29.23 0.34
CA LEU A 58 13.21 -30.06 0.09
C LEU A 58 12.62 -30.57 1.43
N SER A 59 13.44 -31.10 2.33
CA SER A 59 12.94 -31.60 3.62
C SER A 59 12.33 -30.53 4.51
N ALA A 60 12.75 -29.27 4.36
CA ALA A 60 12.23 -28.14 5.14
C ALA A 60 10.86 -27.65 4.65
N VAL A 61 10.53 -27.85 3.37
CA VAL A 61 9.27 -27.39 2.77
C VAL A 61 8.12 -28.33 3.18
N GLN A 62 7.17 -27.79 3.95
CA GLN A 62 5.98 -28.49 4.42
C GLN A 62 4.67 -28.02 3.75
N GLY A 63 4.71 -26.91 3.02
CA GLY A 63 3.55 -26.31 2.36
C GLY A 63 3.07 -27.07 1.12
N GLN A 64 1.80 -26.85 0.78
CA GLN A 64 1.20 -27.29 -0.49
C GLN A 64 1.60 -26.37 -1.66
N VAL A 65 1.97 -25.13 -1.33
CA VAL A 65 2.52 -24.14 -2.25
C VAL A 65 3.88 -23.70 -1.73
N ALA A 66 4.87 -23.60 -2.60
CA ALA A 66 6.16 -23.01 -2.31
C ALA A 66 6.38 -21.75 -3.18
N ILE A 67 6.76 -20.64 -2.55
CA ILE A 67 7.13 -19.41 -3.24
C ILE A 67 8.65 -19.28 -3.20
N LEU A 68 9.26 -19.17 -4.38
CA LEU A 68 10.71 -19.05 -4.54
C LEU A 68 11.09 -17.59 -4.76
N GLY A 69 11.71 -16.97 -3.74
CA GLY A 69 12.22 -15.61 -3.80
C GLY A 69 13.48 -15.46 -4.66
N LYS A 70 13.94 -14.22 -4.81
CA LYS A 70 15.12 -13.86 -5.58
C LYS A 70 16.38 -14.56 -5.06
N LEU A 71 17.18 -15.12 -5.98
CA LEU A 71 18.53 -15.61 -5.65
C LEU A 71 19.47 -14.46 -5.26
N VAL A 72 20.11 -14.60 -4.10
CA VAL A 72 21.15 -13.68 -3.62
C VAL A 72 22.43 -14.49 -3.37
N PRO A 73 23.33 -14.60 -4.37
CA PRO A 73 24.55 -15.36 -4.18
C PRO A 73 25.54 -14.59 -3.30
N PRO A 74 26.36 -15.28 -2.47
CA PRO A 74 27.34 -14.62 -1.60
C PRO A 74 28.50 -13.99 -2.39
N ALA A 75 28.77 -14.51 -3.59
CA ALA A 75 29.73 -13.99 -4.55
C ALA A 75 29.21 -14.23 -5.97
N HIS A 76 29.67 -13.46 -6.97
CA HIS A 76 29.18 -13.57 -8.34
C HIS A 76 29.43 -14.98 -8.93
N GLU A 77 30.56 -15.58 -8.58
CA GLU A 77 31.02 -16.90 -9.02
C GLU A 77 30.17 -18.04 -8.46
N ALA A 78 29.47 -17.83 -7.34
CA ALA A 78 28.61 -18.83 -6.71
C ALA A 78 27.24 -18.98 -7.39
N PHE A 79 26.87 -18.03 -8.27
CA PHE A 79 25.54 -18.01 -8.90
C PHE A 79 25.20 -19.30 -9.67
N PRO A 80 26.07 -19.90 -10.51
CA PRO A 80 25.72 -21.10 -11.28
C PRO A 80 25.36 -22.30 -10.40
N ALA A 81 26.11 -22.52 -9.32
CA ALA A 81 25.85 -23.61 -8.38
C ALA A 81 24.53 -23.38 -7.63
N LEU A 82 24.29 -22.14 -7.16
CA LEU A 82 23.04 -21.77 -6.49
C LEU A 82 21.83 -21.90 -7.41
N ALA A 83 21.96 -21.48 -8.67
CA ALA A 83 20.93 -21.61 -9.70
C ALA A 83 20.58 -23.07 -9.98
N ALA A 84 21.58 -23.95 -10.11
CA ALA A 84 21.37 -25.38 -10.31
C ALA A 84 20.63 -26.02 -9.11
N THR A 85 21.00 -25.65 -7.89
CA THR A 85 20.31 -26.10 -6.67
C THR A 85 18.87 -25.63 -6.63
N ALA A 86 18.60 -24.35 -6.93
CA ALA A 86 17.25 -23.80 -6.95
C ALA A 86 16.35 -24.50 -7.98
N LEU A 87 16.85 -24.74 -9.20
CA LEU A 87 16.11 -25.46 -10.23
C LEU A 87 15.86 -26.94 -9.87
N SER A 88 16.82 -27.59 -9.20
CA SER A 88 16.64 -28.94 -8.65
C SER A 88 15.54 -28.98 -7.58
N VAL A 89 15.48 -27.95 -6.72
CA VAL A 89 14.43 -27.81 -5.70
C VAL A 89 13.06 -27.65 -6.35
N VAL A 90 12.92 -26.80 -7.38
CA VAL A 90 11.64 -26.65 -8.11
C VAL A 90 11.12 -28.01 -8.59
N LYS A 91 11.97 -28.78 -9.28
CA LYS A 91 11.61 -30.12 -9.79
C LYS A 91 11.28 -31.10 -8.65
N GLY A 92 12.07 -31.09 -7.57
CA GLY A 92 11.85 -31.96 -6.42
C GLY A 92 10.56 -31.66 -5.65
N LEU A 93 10.17 -30.38 -5.57
CA LEU A 93 8.91 -29.96 -4.95
C LEU A 93 7.71 -30.39 -5.80
N GLN A 94 7.77 -30.16 -7.12
CA GLN A 94 6.71 -30.57 -8.04
C GLN A 94 6.53 -32.08 -8.07
N ALA A 95 7.62 -32.86 -7.98
CA ALA A 95 7.54 -34.32 -7.86
C ALA A 95 6.83 -34.80 -6.57
N ARG A 96 6.76 -33.95 -5.54
CA ARG A 96 6.01 -34.19 -4.29
C ARG A 96 4.57 -33.66 -4.34
N GLY A 97 4.13 -33.12 -5.47
CA GLY A 97 2.81 -32.50 -5.62
C GLY A 97 2.72 -31.09 -5.03
N VAL A 98 3.84 -30.45 -4.67
CA VAL A 98 3.88 -29.05 -4.21
C VAL A 98 3.87 -28.13 -5.42
N ARG A 99 2.97 -27.14 -5.42
CA ARG A 99 2.93 -26.10 -6.47
C ARG A 99 4.01 -25.06 -6.23
N VAL A 100 4.73 -24.68 -7.27
CA VAL A 100 5.85 -23.74 -7.15
C VAL A 100 5.55 -22.43 -7.88
N ILE A 101 5.63 -21.32 -7.14
CA ILE A 101 5.52 -19.96 -7.65
C ILE A 101 6.92 -19.33 -7.64
N ALA A 102 7.36 -18.81 -8.78
CA ALA A 102 8.60 -18.05 -8.86
C ALA A 102 8.34 -16.54 -8.70
N ASP A 103 9.06 -15.87 -7.81
CA ASP A 103 9.03 -14.41 -7.68
C ASP A 103 10.20 -13.80 -8.47
N ILE A 104 9.90 -13.18 -9.62
CA ILE A 104 10.90 -12.69 -10.59
C ILE A 104 10.78 -11.17 -10.76
N ASN A 105 11.76 -10.43 -10.20
CA ASN A 105 11.72 -8.96 -10.10
C ASN A 105 12.89 -8.24 -10.79
N ASP A 106 13.80 -8.97 -11.43
CA ASP A 106 14.93 -8.40 -12.18
C ASP A 106 14.96 -8.95 -13.60
N ASN A 107 15.20 -8.08 -14.58
CA ASN A 107 15.33 -8.49 -15.96
C ASN A 107 16.74 -9.01 -16.27
N HIS A 108 16.87 -10.33 -16.28
CA HIS A 108 18.07 -11.05 -16.67
C HIS A 108 17.85 -12.02 -17.83
N PHE A 109 16.70 -11.97 -18.51
CA PHE A 109 16.33 -12.96 -19.53
C PHE A 109 17.17 -12.89 -20.81
N GLU A 110 17.82 -11.75 -21.08
CA GLU A 110 18.66 -11.52 -22.25
C GLU A 110 19.97 -10.85 -21.85
N ASN A 111 21.04 -11.09 -22.63
CA ASN A 111 22.34 -10.44 -22.48
C ASN A 111 22.92 -10.48 -21.05
N SER A 112 22.67 -11.57 -20.33
CA SER A 112 23.13 -11.77 -18.95
C SER A 112 23.69 -13.18 -18.75
N PRO A 113 24.78 -13.35 -17.98
CA PRO A 113 25.24 -14.68 -17.54
C PRO A 113 24.18 -15.46 -16.75
N ARG A 114 23.14 -14.77 -16.26
CA ARG A 114 22.03 -15.35 -15.48
C ARG A 114 20.86 -15.79 -16.36
N ALA A 115 20.88 -15.51 -17.67
CA ALA A 115 19.73 -15.70 -18.55
C ALA A 115 19.21 -17.15 -18.60
N GLY A 116 20.11 -18.13 -18.59
CA GLY A 116 19.72 -19.55 -18.57
C GLY A 116 18.83 -19.88 -17.37
N TYR A 117 19.23 -19.44 -16.17
CA TYR A 117 18.46 -19.67 -14.94
C TYR A 117 17.07 -19.02 -15.00
N PHE A 118 16.97 -17.75 -15.43
CA PHE A 118 15.68 -17.05 -15.46
C PHE A 118 14.69 -17.68 -16.45
N ARG A 119 15.18 -18.09 -17.63
CA ARG A 119 14.36 -18.81 -18.62
C ARG A 119 13.91 -20.16 -18.10
N GLU A 120 14.84 -20.95 -17.54
CA GLU A 120 14.50 -22.24 -16.96
C GLU A 120 13.51 -22.12 -15.80
N LEU A 121 13.70 -21.16 -14.90
CA LEU A 121 12.78 -20.94 -13.79
C LEU A 121 11.37 -20.57 -14.29
N ALA A 122 11.28 -19.62 -15.23
CA ALA A 122 10.00 -19.17 -15.80
C ALA A 122 9.26 -20.29 -16.56
N MET A 123 9.96 -21.21 -17.21
CA MET A 123 9.35 -22.34 -17.92
C MET A 123 8.90 -23.47 -16.98
N ASN A 124 9.65 -23.71 -15.90
CA ASN A 124 9.46 -24.86 -15.02
C ASN A 124 8.58 -24.58 -13.79
N ALA A 125 8.48 -23.34 -13.30
CA ALA A 125 7.55 -23.00 -12.22
C ALA A 125 6.08 -23.22 -12.65
N ASP A 126 5.18 -23.47 -11.70
CA ASP A 126 3.74 -23.60 -11.97
C ASP A 126 3.11 -22.23 -12.30
N ALA A 127 3.61 -21.15 -11.69
CA ALA A 127 3.31 -19.77 -12.06
C ALA A 127 4.43 -18.80 -11.66
N ILE A 128 4.33 -17.57 -12.14
CA ILE A 128 5.29 -16.49 -11.85
C ILE A 128 4.55 -15.29 -11.27
N VAL A 129 5.18 -14.64 -10.30
CA VAL A 129 4.79 -13.32 -9.80
C VAL A 129 5.90 -12.33 -10.10
N ALA A 130 5.52 -11.12 -10.51
CA ALA A 130 6.43 -10.00 -10.73
C ALA A 130 6.00 -8.78 -9.90
N SER A 131 6.95 -7.91 -9.58
CA SER A 131 6.70 -6.67 -8.81
C SER A 131 6.08 -5.54 -9.61
N THR A 132 6.14 -5.59 -10.94
CA THR A 132 5.59 -4.55 -11.82
C THR A 132 4.90 -5.15 -13.05
N PRO A 133 3.90 -4.45 -13.63
CA PRO A 133 3.30 -4.85 -14.91
C PRO A 133 4.35 -5.00 -16.03
N LYS A 134 5.32 -4.07 -16.11
CA LYS A 134 6.37 -4.12 -17.14
C LYS A 134 7.25 -5.36 -17.02
N MET A 135 7.62 -5.76 -15.80
CA MET A 135 8.38 -6.99 -15.58
C MET A 135 7.54 -8.24 -15.93
N ALA A 136 6.25 -8.24 -15.57
CA ALA A 136 5.32 -9.31 -15.95
C ALA A 136 5.20 -9.48 -17.47
N ASP A 137 5.11 -8.39 -18.23
CA ASP A 137 5.04 -8.44 -19.70
C ASP A 137 6.30 -9.05 -20.32
N ILE A 138 7.48 -8.74 -19.77
CA ILE A 138 8.73 -9.36 -20.21
C ILE A 138 8.73 -10.86 -19.91
N ILE A 139 8.31 -11.26 -18.70
CA ILE A 139 8.22 -12.69 -18.34
C ILE A 139 7.26 -13.42 -19.28
N ARG A 140 6.09 -12.85 -19.60
CA ARG A 140 5.10 -13.44 -20.52
C ARG A 140 5.66 -13.69 -21.92
N SER A 141 6.64 -12.90 -22.37
CA SER A 141 7.32 -13.14 -23.64
C SER A 141 8.25 -14.36 -23.64
N HIS A 142 8.49 -14.98 -22.47
CA HIS A 142 9.43 -16.08 -22.28
C HIS A 142 8.80 -17.33 -21.65
N THR A 143 7.51 -17.31 -21.34
CA THR A 143 6.80 -18.46 -20.75
C THR A 143 5.31 -18.42 -21.06
N GLU A 144 4.70 -19.61 -21.21
CA GLU A 144 3.25 -19.79 -21.29
C GLU A 144 2.60 -19.99 -19.91
N ARG A 145 3.42 -20.03 -18.85
CA ARG A 145 2.92 -20.16 -17.47
C ARG A 145 2.14 -18.92 -17.05
N PRO A 146 1.16 -19.05 -16.14
CA PRO A 146 0.46 -17.90 -15.58
C PRO A 146 1.43 -16.90 -14.95
N VAL A 147 1.25 -15.61 -15.25
CA VAL A 147 2.05 -14.50 -14.70
C VAL A 147 1.13 -13.48 -14.03
N ALA A 148 1.26 -13.34 -12.72
CA ALA A 148 0.56 -12.35 -11.91
C ALA A 148 1.47 -11.18 -11.51
N VAL A 149 0.87 -10.08 -11.08
CA VAL A 149 1.58 -8.93 -10.50
C VAL A 149 1.18 -8.84 -9.03
N ALA A 150 2.17 -8.80 -8.16
CA ALA A 150 2.00 -8.38 -6.78
C ALA A 150 2.98 -7.23 -6.54
N ARG A 151 2.50 -6.05 -6.18
CA ARG A 151 3.27 -4.81 -6.05
C ARG A 151 4.05 -4.80 -4.75
N ASP A 152 5.08 -3.97 -4.72
CA ASP A 152 5.88 -3.73 -3.53
C ASP A 152 5.17 -2.69 -2.64
N PRO A 153 4.86 -3.01 -1.37
CA PRO A 153 4.13 -2.08 -0.50
C PRO A 153 5.03 -0.95 0.04
N TYR A 154 4.42 0.14 0.50
CA TYR A 154 5.12 1.11 1.34
C TYR A 154 5.52 0.49 2.69
N GLU A 155 6.54 1.08 3.31
CA GLU A 155 6.97 0.75 4.66
C GLU A 155 7.02 2.00 5.55
N GLY A 156 6.96 1.78 6.86
CA GLY A 156 7.07 2.86 7.84
C GLY A 156 5.78 3.64 8.07
N GLN A 157 5.89 4.72 8.84
CA GLN A 157 4.76 5.56 9.23
C GLN A 157 4.47 6.61 8.15
N ARG A 158 3.19 6.95 8.01
CA ARG A 158 2.75 8.04 7.15
C ARG A 158 3.32 9.37 7.69
N GLY A 159 4.02 10.11 6.82
CA GLY A 159 4.53 11.43 7.19
C GLY A 159 3.54 12.56 6.91
N ASP A 160 3.79 13.73 7.47
CA ASP A 160 2.99 14.92 7.18
C ASP A 160 3.15 15.35 5.71
N ALA A 161 2.03 15.55 5.02
CA ALA A 161 1.99 16.10 3.66
C ALA A 161 2.26 17.61 3.69
N ARG A 162 3.53 17.98 3.86
CA ARG A 162 3.98 19.38 3.92
C ARG A 162 5.21 19.62 3.07
N PHE A 163 5.31 20.83 2.52
CA PHE A 163 6.47 21.28 1.79
C PHE A 163 6.74 22.75 2.08
N GLU A 164 7.69 23.01 2.97
CA GLU A 164 8.06 24.34 3.45
C GLU A 164 9.58 24.54 3.33
N PRO A 165 10.15 24.48 2.11
CA PRO A 165 11.58 24.59 1.93
C PRO A 165 12.06 25.99 2.35
N PRO A 166 13.29 26.12 2.88
CA PRO A 166 13.86 27.41 3.19
C PRO A 166 13.92 28.30 1.93
N ARG A 167 13.43 29.54 2.06
CA ARG A 167 13.40 30.52 0.97
C ARG A 167 14.43 31.62 1.21
N LEU A 168 15.31 31.87 0.23
CA LEU A 168 16.14 33.06 0.25
C LEU A 168 15.28 34.31 0.03
N SER A 169 15.32 35.23 1.00
CA SER A 169 14.78 36.57 0.84
C SER A 169 15.48 37.29 -0.32
N TRP A 170 14.82 38.29 -0.91
CA TRP A 170 15.40 39.08 -1.99
C TRP A 170 16.70 39.79 -1.57
N TRP A 171 16.76 40.28 -0.33
CA TRP A 171 17.97 40.82 0.28
C TRP A 171 19.07 39.77 0.43
N GLY A 172 18.72 38.54 0.82
CA GLY A 172 19.67 37.42 0.93
C GLY A 172 20.31 37.05 -0.40
N ARG A 173 19.59 37.21 -1.51
CA ARG A 173 20.13 37.02 -2.88
C ARG A 173 21.12 38.11 -3.27
N LEU A 174 20.91 39.35 -2.82
CA LEU A 174 21.81 40.49 -3.07
C LEU A 174 23.05 40.48 -2.17
N SER A 175 22.92 40.02 -0.92
CA SER A 175 24.01 40.02 0.06
C SER A 175 24.94 38.80 -0.03
N GLY A 176 24.64 37.83 -0.90
CA GLY A 176 25.43 36.60 -1.04
C GLY A 176 25.26 35.64 0.14
N ALA A 177 24.12 35.68 0.84
CA ALA A 177 23.83 34.77 1.95
C ALA A 177 23.91 33.30 1.46
N SER A 178 24.86 32.55 2.02
CA SER A 178 25.27 31.23 1.51
C SER A 178 25.31 30.12 2.57
N GLY A 179 24.74 30.38 3.75
CA GLY A 179 24.65 29.43 4.86
C GLY A 179 23.86 28.16 4.51
N LEU A 180 24.09 27.09 5.27
CA LEU A 180 23.42 25.80 5.06
C LEU A 180 21.91 25.85 5.38
N GLU A 181 21.49 26.75 6.26
CA GLU A 181 20.10 26.87 6.74
C GLU A 181 19.12 27.39 5.69
N VAL A 182 19.61 28.02 4.62
CA VAL A 182 18.78 28.63 3.56
C VAL A 182 18.68 27.77 2.29
N ARG A 183 19.21 26.54 2.30
CA ARG A 183 19.29 25.66 1.13
C ARG A 183 18.21 24.59 1.17
N PRO A 184 17.39 24.45 0.10
CA PRO A 184 16.53 23.29 -0.05
C PRO A 184 17.35 21.99 0.02
N LYS A 185 16.86 21.05 0.81
CA LYS A 185 17.50 19.79 1.13
C LYS A 185 16.90 18.70 0.25
N LEU A 186 17.71 18.18 -0.64
CA LEU A 186 17.37 17.08 -1.54
C LEU A 186 17.98 15.78 -1.00
N LEU A 187 17.26 14.67 -1.17
CA LEU A 187 17.75 13.34 -0.82
C LEU A 187 17.76 12.43 -2.04
N TRP A 188 18.90 11.78 -2.23
CA TRP A 188 19.01 10.58 -3.05
C TRP A 188 19.37 9.41 -2.13
N TYR A 189 18.70 8.27 -2.28
CA TYR A 189 19.04 7.06 -1.54
C TYR A 189 18.92 5.83 -2.43
N GLY A 190 19.93 4.98 -2.53
CA GLY A 190 19.86 3.85 -3.46
C GLY A 190 21.06 2.93 -3.41
N TYR A 191 21.02 1.91 -4.27
CA TYR A 191 22.08 0.91 -4.37
C TYR A 191 23.28 1.47 -5.16
N PRO A 192 24.53 1.04 -4.85
CA PRO A 192 25.75 1.54 -5.49
C PRO A 192 25.77 1.50 -7.03
N THR A 193 25.04 0.56 -7.64
CA THR A 193 24.95 0.43 -9.10
C THR A 193 24.23 1.60 -9.78
N ASN A 194 23.66 2.53 -9.01
CA ASN A 194 23.02 3.74 -9.53
C ASN A 194 23.80 5.02 -9.20
N LEU A 195 25.02 4.94 -8.65
CA LEU A 195 25.82 6.13 -8.33
C LEU A 195 26.19 6.94 -9.59
N ASP A 196 26.30 6.28 -10.74
CA ASP A 196 26.49 6.90 -12.06
C ASP A 196 25.43 7.99 -12.36
N THR A 197 24.19 7.76 -11.91
CA THR A 197 23.08 8.71 -12.13
C THR A 197 23.24 10.04 -11.39
N LEU A 198 24.12 10.11 -10.38
CA LEU A 198 24.38 11.34 -9.63
C LEU A 198 25.18 12.36 -10.45
N MET A 199 26.01 11.90 -11.40
CA MET A 199 26.70 12.81 -12.33
C MET A 199 25.70 13.52 -13.25
N LEU A 200 24.73 12.76 -13.79
CA LEU A 200 23.63 13.30 -14.59
C LEU A 200 22.79 14.31 -13.79
N LEU A 201 22.45 13.96 -12.55
CA LEU A 201 21.73 14.86 -11.65
C LEU A 201 22.51 16.16 -11.38
N ARG A 202 23.83 16.06 -11.16
CA ARG A 202 24.70 17.23 -10.95
C ARG A 202 24.63 18.15 -12.15
N ASP A 203 24.76 17.61 -13.37
CA ASP A 203 24.78 18.39 -14.60
C ASP A 203 23.45 19.13 -14.83
N GLN A 204 22.32 18.47 -14.60
CA GLN A 204 20.98 19.10 -14.69
C GLN A 204 20.77 20.17 -13.63
N LEU A 205 21.15 19.92 -12.36
CA LEU A 205 20.88 20.86 -11.27
C LEU A 205 21.83 22.05 -11.22
N LEU A 206 23.02 21.99 -11.84
CA LEU A 206 24.03 23.04 -11.72
C LEU A 206 23.56 24.43 -12.23
N PRO A 207 22.83 24.55 -13.37
CA PRO A 207 22.21 25.81 -13.78
C PRO A 207 21.22 26.38 -12.75
N LEU A 208 20.33 25.54 -12.20
CA LEU A 208 19.39 25.95 -11.15
C LEU A 208 20.13 26.39 -9.87
N ALA A 209 21.16 25.63 -9.49
CA ALA A 209 21.96 25.87 -8.29
C ALA A 209 22.74 27.21 -8.31
N ARG A 210 22.93 27.82 -9.48
CA ARG A 210 23.49 29.18 -9.59
C ARG A 210 22.54 30.25 -9.05
N ARG A 211 21.24 29.99 -9.09
CA ARG A 211 20.18 30.93 -8.64
C ARG A 211 19.65 30.56 -7.26
N GLN A 212 19.63 29.26 -6.94
CA GLN A 212 19.15 28.72 -5.69
C GLN A 212 20.13 27.65 -5.20
N PRO A 213 21.05 27.96 -4.29
CA PRO A 213 22.00 26.97 -3.79
C PRO A 213 21.26 25.79 -3.14
N LEU A 214 21.73 24.57 -3.40
CA LEU A 214 21.10 23.31 -2.98
C LEU A 214 21.99 22.53 -2.03
N MET A 215 21.37 21.66 -1.22
CA MET A 215 22.07 20.60 -0.48
C MET A 215 21.53 19.25 -0.95
N ILE A 216 22.40 18.31 -1.27
CA ILE A 216 22.05 16.96 -1.69
C ILE A 216 22.69 15.97 -0.72
N ARG A 217 21.85 15.24 0.02
CA ARG A 217 22.26 14.09 0.81
C ARG A 217 22.18 12.83 -0.05
N VAL A 218 23.25 12.06 -0.07
CA VAL A 218 23.35 10.76 -0.75
C VAL A 218 23.43 9.68 0.32
N MET A 219 22.45 8.78 0.32
CA MET A 219 22.43 7.59 1.16
C MET A 219 22.67 6.33 0.35
N SER A 220 23.71 5.58 0.70
CA SER A 220 24.09 4.33 0.05
C SER A 220 24.80 3.42 1.06
N SER A 221 25.14 2.20 0.65
CA SER A 221 25.95 1.32 1.48
C SER A 221 27.33 1.93 1.77
N GLN A 222 27.81 1.77 3.00
CA GLN A 222 29.14 2.22 3.40
C GLN A 222 30.22 1.49 2.57
N GLY A 223 31.29 2.20 2.21
CA GLY A 223 32.38 1.62 1.41
C GLY A 223 32.06 1.41 -0.08
N SER A 224 30.90 1.86 -0.57
CA SER A 224 30.49 1.72 -1.97
C SER A 224 31.14 2.68 -2.97
N GLY A 225 32.00 3.58 -2.49
CA GLY A 225 32.52 4.71 -3.28
C GLY A 225 31.60 5.93 -3.32
N ALA A 226 30.39 5.86 -2.75
CA ALA A 226 29.46 6.99 -2.69
C ALA A 226 30.02 8.21 -1.93
N GLU A 227 30.80 7.98 -0.87
CA GLU A 227 31.46 9.05 -0.11
C GLU A 227 32.49 9.80 -0.96
N SER A 228 33.37 9.06 -1.64
CA SER A 228 34.36 9.63 -2.56
C SER A 228 33.70 10.42 -3.69
N LEU A 229 32.60 9.88 -4.27
CA LEU A 229 31.84 10.56 -5.30
C LEU A 229 31.20 11.85 -4.78
N CYS A 230 30.64 11.86 -3.55
CA CYS A 230 30.12 13.09 -2.96
C CYS A 230 31.20 14.15 -2.81
N ASN A 231 32.41 13.77 -2.38
CA ASN A 231 33.54 14.69 -2.25
C ASN A 231 33.97 15.27 -3.60
N GLU A 232 34.00 14.45 -4.65
CA GLU A 232 34.29 14.88 -6.02
C GLU A 232 33.22 15.84 -6.56
N LEU A 233 31.94 15.48 -6.44
CA LEU A 233 30.82 16.31 -6.87
C LEU A 233 30.79 17.64 -6.10
N HIS A 234 31.08 17.61 -4.80
CA HIS A 234 31.18 18.80 -3.98
C HIS A 234 32.28 19.76 -4.49
N ALA A 235 33.49 19.24 -4.73
CA ALA A 235 34.62 20.02 -5.21
C ALA A 235 34.35 20.67 -6.59
N THR A 236 33.63 19.98 -7.46
CA THR A 236 33.34 20.46 -8.82
C THR A 236 32.16 21.43 -8.92
N CYS A 237 31.34 21.57 -7.87
CA CYS A 237 30.16 22.43 -7.88
C CYS A 237 30.40 23.87 -7.40
N GLY A 238 31.63 24.23 -6.98
CA GLY A 238 31.99 25.59 -6.58
C GLY A 238 31.10 26.19 -5.47
N GLY A 239 30.70 25.37 -4.49
CA GLY A 239 29.85 25.77 -3.37
C GLY A 239 28.35 25.95 -3.68
N ARG A 240 27.93 25.73 -4.93
CA ARG A 240 26.53 25.90 -5.37
C ARG A 240 25.65 24.71 -4.98
N ILE A 241 26.18 23.50 -5.11
CA ILE A 241 25.54 22.27 -4.64
C ILE A 241 26.41 21.68 -3.54
N TRP A 242 25.83 21.51 -2.36
CA TRP A 242 26.50 20.93 -1.21
C TRP A 242 26.18 19.44 -1.13
N TRP A 243 27.16 18.58 -1.41
CA TRP A 243 26.97 17.13 -1.40
C TRP A 243 27.42 16.56 -0.06
N THR A 244 26.59 15.70 0.54
CA THR A 244 26.92 15.00 1.78
C THR A 244 26.59 13.52 1.65
N PHE A 245 27.43 12.66 2.21
CA PHE A 245 27.17 11.24 2.29
C PHE A 245 26.60 10.86 3.68
N SER A 246 25.72 9.87 3.71
CA SER A 246 25.34 9.18 4.94
C SER A 246 25.18 7.69 4.67
N ALA A 247 25.67 6.84 5.56
CA ALA A 247 25.49 5.41 5.41
C ALA A 247 24.00 5.05 5.51
N TRP A 248 23.53 4.17 4.63
CA TRP A 248 22.17 3.68 4.67
C TRP A 248 21.96 2.69 5.83
N SER A 249 20.88 2.88 6.59
CA SER A 249 20.42 1.94 7.60
C SER A 249 18.89 2.05 7.75
N LEU A 250 18.24 0.98 8.22
CA LEU A 250 16.80 1.01 8.55
C LEU A 250 16.46 2.06 9.62
N ALA A 251 17.40 2.33 10.53
CA ALA A 251 17.21 3.28 11.62
C ALA A 251 17.34 4.74 11.19
N ASP A 252 18.16 5.03 10.17
CA ASP A 252 18.47 6.40 9.76
C ASP A 252 17.65 6.87 8.55
N MET A 253 17.10 5.95 7.77
CA MET A 253 16.26 6.29 6.62
C MET A 253 15.04 7.16 7.00
N PRO A 254 14.27 6.88 8.06
CA PRO A 254 13.16 7.74 8.47
C PRO A 254 13.62 9.15 8.87
N LYS A 255 14.76 9.28 9.55
CA LYS A 255 15.33 10.58 9.94
C LYS A 255 15.74 11.38 8.71
N ALA A 256 16.39 10.72 7.74
CA ALA A 256 16.79 11.37 6.51
C ALA A 256 15.61 11.89 5.70
N LEU A 257 14.52 11.11 5.59
CA LEU A 257 13.28 11.58 4.98
C LEU A 257 12.69 12.75 5.76
N ALA A 258 12.63 12.66 7.09
CA ALA A 258 12.07 13.71 7.93
C ALA A 258 12.77 15.08 7.73
N GLU A 259 14.09 15.07 7.56
CA GLU A 259 14.94 16.26 7.40
C GLU A 259 15.05 16.78 5.95
N THR A 260 14.45 16.10 4.99
CA THR A 260 14.54 16.40 3.55
C THR A 260 13.32 17.20 3.09
N ASP A 261 13.51 18.08 2.11
CA ASP A 261 12.43 18.81 1.43
C ASP A 261 11.94 18.05 0.18
N LEU A 262 12.87 17.56 -0.65
CA LEU A 262 12.57 16.86 -1.92
C LEU A 262 13.38 15.56 -2.04
N VAL A 263 12.79 14.52 -2.62
CA VAL A 263 13.52 13.31 -3.00
C VAL A 263 13.79 13.33 -4.50
N VAL A 264 15.04 13.09 -4.91
CA VAL A 264 15.45 13.06 -6.31
C VAL A 264 15.88 11.66 -6.76
N LEU A 265 15.26 11.17 -7.82
CA LEU A 265 15.43 9.82 -8.35
C LEU A 265 15.88 9.86 -9.83
N PRO A 266 17.12 10.27 -10.11
CA PRO A 266 17.69 10.19 -11.44
C PRO A 266 17.82 8.73 -11.88
N SER A 267 17.45 8.49 -13.13
CA SER A 267 17.66 7.23 -13.85
C SER A 267 18.36 7.50 -15.19
N ASN A 268 18.76 6.44 -15.89
CA ASN A 268 19.29 6.54 -17.25
C ASN A 268 18.28 5.89 -18.20
N ALA A 269 17.62 6.70 -19.04
CA ALA A 269 16.58 6.25 -19.96
C ALA A 269 17.07 5.19 -20.97
N GLY A 270 18.39 5.15 -21.26
CA GLY A 270 18.99 4.17 -22.17
C GLY A 270 19.27 2.80 -21.57
N ASP A 271 19.15 2.60 -20.25
CA ASP A 271 19.41 1.31 -19.61
C ASP A 271 18.12 0.48 -19.49
N ALA A 272 17.93 -0.45 -20.43
CA ALA A 272 16.76 -1.34 -20.45
C ALA A 272 16.57 -2.15 -19.14
N ARG A 273 17.62 -2.36 -18.33
CA ARG A 273 17.51 -3.04 -17.03
C ARG A 273 16.84 -2.17 -15.96
N LYS A 274 16.86 -0.84 -16.12
CA LYS A 274 16.21 0.11 -15.21
C LYS A 274 14.71 0.23 -15.48
N ALA A 275 14.25 -0.12 -16.68
CA ALA A 275 12.84 -0.03 -17.10
C ALA A 275 11.87 -0.95 -16.32
N VAL A 276 12.37 -1.99 -15.66
CA VAL A 276 11.55 -2.95 -14.89
C VAL A 276 11.56 -2.70 -13.38
N LYS A 277 12.30 -1.68 -12.92
CA LYS A 277 12.49 -1.44 -11.49
C LYS A 277 11.18 -1.03 -10.83
N SER A 278 10.93 -1.54 -9.64
CA SER A 278 9.73 -1.21 -8.87
C SER A 278 9.78 0.21 -8.29
N PRO A 279 8.62 0.80 -7.94
CA PRO A 279 8.51 2.18 -7.49
C PRO A 279 8.87 2.41 -6.02
N ASN A 280 9.51 1.47 -5.33
CA ASN A 280 9.65 1.46 -3.87
C ASN A 280 10.32 2.72 -3.31
N ARG A 281 11.31 3.27 -4.02
CA ARG A 281 11.94 4.54 -3.63
C ARG A 281 10.94 5.70 -3.73
N LEU A 282 10.16 5.77 -4.79
CA LEU A 282 9.12 6.80 -4.95
C LEU A 282 8.03 6.61 -3.90
N VAL A 283 7.51 5.38 -3.78
CA VAL A 283 6.46 4.98 -2.83
C VAL A 283 6.85 5.32 -1.38
N SER A 284 8.03 4.90 -0.91
CA SER A 284 8.46 5.17 0.46
C SER A 284 8.66 6.65 0.74
N ALA A 285 9.19 7.42 -0.22
CA ALA A 285 9.38 8.86 -0.06
C ALA A 285 8.04 9.61 0.01
N LEU A 286 7.12 9.29 -0.90
CA LEU A 286 5.80 9.89 -0.97
C LEU A 286 4.97 9.54 0.27
N TRP A 287 5.03 8.28 0.73
CA TRP A 287 4.40 7.85 1.99
C TRP A 287 4.94 8.62 3.21
N ALA A 288 6.25 8.86 3.26
CA ALA A 288 6.90 9.68 4.28
C ALA A 288 6.61 11.20 4.14
N GLY A 289 5.75 11.60 3.21
CA GLY A 289 5.31 12.98 3.04
C GLY A 289 6.32 13.84 2.29
N ARG A 290 7.16 13.24 1.42
CA ARG A 290 8.17 13.97 0.64
C ARG A 290 7.83 13.92 -0.83
N PHE A 291 7.84 15.08 -1.47
CA PHE A 291 7.62 15.17 -2.90
C PHE A 291 8.80 14.58 -3.66
N VAL A 292 8.49 13.78 -4.67
CA VAL A 292 9.48 13.03 -5.44
C VAL A 292 9.63 13.66 -6.81
N ILE A 293 10.88 13.80 -7.25
CA ILE A 293 11.26 14.29 -8.57
C ILE A 293 12.12 13.21 -9.22
N ALA A 294 11.60 12.58 -10.26
CA ALA A 294 12.17 11.38 -10.84
C ALA A 294 12.25 11.44 -12.36
N HIS A 295 13.28 10.80 -12.92
CA HIS A 295 13.27 10.50 -14.36
C HIS A 295 12.17 9.47 -14.65
N PRO A 296 11.59 9.49 -15.86
CA PRO A 296 10.55 8.55 -16.22
C PRO A 296 11.05 7.12 -16.20
N LEU A 297 10.24 6.26 -15.62
CA LEU A 297 10.31 4.81 -15.67
C LEU A 297 8.88 4.30 -15.84
N PRO A 298 8.66 3.15 -16.50
CA PRO A 298 7.32 2.59 -16.65
C PRO A 298 6.55 2.44 -15.32
N SER A 299 7.25 2.13 -14.24
CA SER A 299 6.65 2.02 -12.89
C SER A 299 6.41 3.36 -12.21
N TYR A 300 6.95 4.47 -12.73
CA TYR A 300 6.80 5.80 -12.14
C TYR A 300 5.68 6.60 -12.82
N GLU A 301 5.29 6.22 -14.05
CA GLU A 301 4.27 6.91 -14.85
C GLU A 301 2.93 7.06 -14.12
N GLU A 302 2.48 6.05 -13.38
CA GLU A 302 1.24 6.12 -12.61
C GLU A 302 1.25 7.17 -11.48
N PHE A 303 2.43 7.67 -11.10
CA PHE A 303 2.60 8.67 -10.05
C PHE A 303 2.75 10.09 -10.57
N ALA A 304 2.59 10.35 -11.87
CA ALA A 304 2.78 11.67 -12.47
C ALA A 304 1.84 12.77 -11.90
N ASP A 305 0.69 12.37 -11.34
CA ASP A 305 -0.24 13.28 -10.66
C ASP A 305 0.20 13.62 -9.22
N TYR A 306 1.06 12.80 -8.62
CA TYR A 306 1.46 12.87 -7.20
C TYR A 306 2.94 13.22 -6.99
N ALA A 307 3.75 13.08 -8.04
CA ALA A 307 5.18 13.33 -8.10
C ALA A 307 5.52 14.11 -9.38
N TRP A 308 6.77 14.56 -9.52
CA TRP A 308 7.29 15.02 -10.81
C TRP A 308 7.98 13.85 -11.51
N VAL A 309 7.48 13.49 -12.69
CA VAL A 309 8.05 12.45 -13.55
C VAL A 309 8.38 13.08 -14.89
N GLY A 310 9.66 13.36 -15.15
CA GLY A 310 10.08 14.11 -16.34
C GLY A 310 11.58 14.01 -16.61
N GLU A 311 11.98 14.34 -17.84
CA GLU A 311 13.36 14.18 -18.34
C GLU A 311 14.35 15.18 -17.75
N ASP A 312 13.89 16.36 -17.31
CA ASP A 312 14.71 17.34 -16.62
C ASP A 312 14.27 17.46 -15.15
N LEU A 313 15.13 17.01 -14.24
CA LEU A 313 14.88 17.08 -12.81
C LEU A 313 15.07 18.49 -12.25
N ALA A 314 15.83 19.35 -12.92
CA ALA A 314 15.98 20.74 -12.51
C ALA A 314 14.67 21.51 -12.69
N ASP A 315 13.92 21.24 -13.76
CA ASP A 315 12.58 21.79 -13.95
C ASP A 315 11.63 21.35 -12.84
N GLY A 316 11.68 20.06 -12.46
CA GLY A 316 10.89 19.55 -11.35
C GLY A 316 11.23 20.18 -10.01
N VAL A 317 12.53 20.38 -9.72
CA VAL A 317 12.99 21.05 -8.49
C VAL A 317 12.55 22.51 -8.50
N GLY A 318 12.75 23.22 -9.62
CA GLY A 318 12.32 24.62 -9.76
C GLY A 318 10.82 24.78 -9.57
N TRP A 319 10.03 23.96 -10.27
CA TRP A 319 8.57 23.97 -10.16
C TRP A 319 8.11 23.71 -8.72
N ALA A 320 8.69 22.72 -8.03
CA ALA A 320 8.29 22.40 -6.66
C ALA A 320 8.53 23.59 -5.72
N LEU A 321 9.70 24.23 -5.80
CA LEU A 321 10.05 25.39 -4.98
C LEU A 321 9.11 26.59 -5.20
N ASP A 322 8.65 26.77 -6.44
CA ASP A 322 7.73 27.85 -6.83
C ASP A 322 6.27 27.54 -6.45
N ASN A 323 5.89 26.26 -6.29
CA ASN A 323 4.50 25.82 -6.11
C ASN A 323 4.25 25.01 -4.81
N PRO A 324 4.60 25.51 -3.62
CA PRO A 324 4.62 24.69 -2.40
C PRO A 324 3.25 24.16 -1.96
N ARG A 325 2.17 24.91 -2.21
CA ARG A 325 0.81 24.46 -1.89
C ARG A 325 0.40 23.28 -2.76
N GLN A 326 0.65 23.36 -4.07
CA GLN A 326 0.36 22.28 -5.00
C GLN A 326 1.21 21.05 -4.70
N VAL A 327 2.47 21.24 -4.30
CA VAL A 327 3.33 20.14 -3.84
C VAL A 327 2.70 19.43 -2.63
N ALA A 328 2.28 20.17 -1.60
CA ALA A 328 1.63 19.58 -0.43
C ALA A 328 0.32 18.83 -0.77
N GLU A 329 -0.51 19.40 -1.65
CA GLU A 329 -1.73 18.77 -2.15
C GLU A 329 -1.43 17.47 -2.92
N ARG A 330 -0.42 17.47 -3.79
CA ARG A 330 0.00 16.27 -4.54
C ARG A 330 0.55 15.19 -3.62
N ILE A 331 1.32 15.55 -2.59
CA ILE A 331 1.77 14.58 -1.57
C ILE A 331 0.55 13.96 -0.87
N LEU A 332 -0.42 14.78 -0.45
CA LEU A 332 -1.62 14.30 0.26
C LEU A 332 -2.43 13.32 -0.60
N HIS A 333 -2.70 13.67 -1.85
CA HIS A 333 -3.39 12.79 -2.80
C HIS A 333 -2.58 11.53 -3.10
N GLY A 334 -1.26 11.67 -3.25
CA GLY A 334 -0.35 10.54 -3.43
C GLY A 334 -0.40 9.56 -2.28
N GLN A 335 -0.36 10.04 -1.03
CA GLN A 335 -0.50 9.18 0.14
C GLN A 335 -1.85 8.45 0.19
N ALA A 336 -2.95 9.09 -0.22
CA ALA A 336 -4.25 8.43 -0.30
C ALA A 336 -4.28 7.33 -1.39
N TYR A 337 -3.65 7.60 -2.54
CA TYR A 337 -3.46 6.59 -3.59
C TYR A 337 -2.62 5.41 -3.10
N LEU A 338 -1.51 5.70 -2.39
CA LEU A 338 -0.65 4.67 -1.81
C LEU A 338 -1.36 3.82 -0.76
N ASP A 339 -2.16 4.43 0.13
CA ASP A 339 -2.96 3.71 1.14
C ASP A 339 -3.89 2.68 0.48
N LYS A 340 -4.47 3.04 -0.67
CA LYS A 340 -5.38 2.18 -1.44
C LYS A 340 -4.65 1.06 -2.20
N TYR A 341 -3.60 1.39 -2.95
CA TYR A 341 -3.02 0.47 -3.94
C TYR A 341 -1.66 -0.12 -3.55
N TYR A 342 -0.94 0.52 -2.62
CA TYR A 342 0.43 0.19 -2.24
C TYR A 342 0.57 -0.12 -0.74
N SER A 343 -0.52 -0.38 -0.03
CA SER A 343 -0.45 -0.79 1.37
C SER A 343 0.09 -2.23 1.50
N PRO A 344 0.70 -2.57 2.64
CA PRO A 344 1.04 -3.97 2.92
C PRO A 344 -0.15 -4.92 2.71
N PHE A 345 -1.36 -4.45 3.06
CA PHE A 345 -2.60 -5.20 2.88
C PHE A 345 -2.94 -5.40 1.40
N SER A 346 -2.91 -4.35 0.57
CA SER A 346 -3.20 -4.49 -0.87
C SER A 346 -2.20 -5.43 -1.55
N ALA A 347 -0.90 -5.30 -1.23
CA ALA A 347 0.13 -6.20 -1.73
C ALA A 347 -0.13 -7.66 -1.31
N ALA A 348 -0.56 -7.90 -0.06
CA ALA A 348 -0.93 -9.23 0.39
C ALA A 348 -2.15 -9.80 -0.32
N ARG A 349 -3.16 -8.98 -0.65
CA ARG A 349 -4.31 -9.42 -1.47
C ARG A 349 -3.88 -9.85 -2.87
N GLU A 350 -2.96 -9.12 -3.51
CA GLU A 350 -2.42 -9.50 -4.82
C GLU A 350 -1.62 -10.81 -4.76
N TRP A 351 -0.83 -11.01 -3.72
CA TRP A 351 -0.16 -12.28 -3.45
C TRP A 351 -1.15 -13.42 -3.21
N GLU A 352 -2.21 -13.18 -2.43
CA GLU A 352 -3.26 -14.18 -2.19
C GLU A 352 -3.92 -14.62 -3.50
N GLN A 353 -4.25 -13.67 -4.39
CA GLN A 353 -4.81 -13.95 -5.71
C GLN A 353 -3.84 -14.76 -6.58
N ALA A 354 -2.56 -14.40 -6.58
CA ALA A 354 -1.54 -15.14 -7.33
C ALA A 354 -1.40 -16.59 -6.83
N ILE A 355 -1.36 -16.78 -5.50
CA ILE A 355 -1.29 -18.10 -4.86
C ILE A 355 -2.53 -18.93 -5.21
N ALA A 356 -3.71 -18.30 -5.16
CA ALA A 356 -4.98 -18.94 -5.49
C ALA A 356 -5.03 -19.47 -6.92
N GLY A 357 -4.51 -18.69 -7.88
CA GLY A 357 -4.49 -19.05 -9.29
C GLY A 357 -3.74 -20.36 -9.59
N VAL A 358 -2.74 -20.71 -8.79
CA VAL A 358 -1.92 -21.92 -8.99
C VAL A 358 -2.51 -23.16 -8.32
N CYS A 359 -3.30 -22.96 -7.27
CA CYS A 359 -3.89 -24.06 -6.50
C CYS A 359 -5.08 -24.72 -7.21
N GLY A 360 -5.59 -24.13 -8.30
CA GLY A 360 -6.76 -24.67 -9.01
C GLY A 360 -8.03 -24.62 -8.15
N GLU A 361 -8.23 -23.48 -7.47
CA GLU A 361 -9.30 -23.11 -6.51
C GLU A 361 -8.97 -23.34 -5.02
N PRO A 362 -8.74 -22.26 -4.25
CA PRO A 362 -8.80 -22.31 -2.80
C PRO A 362 -10.25 -22.16 -2.36
N ASP A 363 -10.80 -23.17 -1.70
CA ASP A 363 -12.11 -23.09 -1.03
C ASP A 363 -12.20 -21.96 0.03
N SER A 364 -11.09 -21.29 0.39
CA SER A 364 -11.07 -20.08 1.22
C SER A 364 -11.43 -18.79 0.47
N LEU A 365 -11.58 -18.82 -0.86
CA LEU A 365 -11.93 -17.67 -1.72
C LEU A 365 -13.37 -17.73 -2.27
N ARG A 366 -14.17 -18.69 -1.81
CA ARG A 366 -15.55 -18.97 -2.30
C ARG A 366 -16.68 -18.44 -1.42
N LEU A 367 -16.54 -17.29 -0.75
CA LEU A 367 -17.73 -16.64 -0.17
C LEU A 367 -18.47 -15.73 -1.17
N ALA A 368 -17.86 -15.36 -2.31
CA ALA A 368 -18.48 -14.37 -3.19
C ALA A 368 -18.33 -14.59 -4.72
N ARG A 369 -18.06 -15.81 -5.20
CA ARG A 369 -18.12 -16.10 -6.65
C ARG A 369 -19.00 -17.30 -6.94
N ALA A 370 -20.19 -17.00 -7.46
CA ALA A 370 -21.23 -17.92 -7.91
C ALA A 370 -21.73 -18.92 -6.85
N LEU A 371 -22.69 -18.47 -6.04
CA LEU A 371 -23.69 -19.38 -5.51
C LEU A 371 -24.39 -20.06 -6.72
N PRO A 372 -24.43 -21.39 -6.81
CA PRO A 372 -25.15 -22.07 -7.89
C PRO A 372 -26.61 -21.58 -7.90
N GLU A 373 -27.22 -21.52 -9.10
CA GLU A 373 -28.65 -21.21 -9.24
C GLU A 373 -29.47 -22.06 -8.26
N GLY A 374 -30.03 -21.40 -7.24
CA GLY A 374 -30.77 -22.02 -6.14
C GLY A 374 -30.16 -21.89 -4.73
N ALA A 375 -28.97 -21.29 -4.55
CA ALA A 375 -28.38 -21.10 -3.23
C ALA A 375 -28.68 -19.72 -2.58
N ARG A 376 -28.68 -19.69 -1.24
CA ARG A 376 -29.20 -18.64 -0.33
C ARG A 376 -28.73 -17.21 -0.68
N PRO A 377 -29.54 -16.16 -0.45
CA PRO A 377 -29.16 -14.78 -0.80
C PRO A 377 -27.85 -14.33 -0.11
N LEU A 378 -26.96 -13.70 -0.87
CA LEU A 378 -25.68 -13.15 -0.40
C LEU A 378 -25.93 -11.78 0.23
N ARG A 379 -25.67 -11.65 1.54
CA ARG A 379 -25.97 -10.44 2.31
C ARG A 379 -24.75 -10.00 3.09
N LEU A 380 -24.43 -8.71 3.11
CA LEU A 380 -23.27 -8.15 3.81
C LEU A 380 -23.69 -7.41 5.07
N ASN A 381 -22.97 -7.65 6.16
CA ASN A 381 -23.04 -6.87 7.41
C ASN A 381 -21.75 -6.06 7.53
N LEU A 382 -21.78 -4.82 7.04
CA LEU A 382 -20.63 -3.92 6.95
C LEU A 382 -20.38 -3.20 8.29
N GLY A 383 -19.13 -3.21 8.74
CA GLY A 383 -18.70 -2.66 10.04
C GLY A 383 -19.23 -3.50 11.20
N CYS A 384 -19.16 -4.83 11.09
CA CYS A 384 -19.84 -5.73 12.02
C CYS A 384 -19.34 -5.62 13.48
N GLY A 385 -18.12 -5.13 13.69
CA GLY A 385 -17.45 -5.07 14.98
C GLY A 385 -17.51 -6.41 15.70
N ASN A 386 -18.15 -6.45 16.88
CA ASN A 386 -18.38 -7.68 17.63
C ASN A 386 -19.76 -8.32 17.42
N LYS A 387 -20.55 -7.83 16.46
CA LYS A 387 -21.91 -8.28 16.15
C LYS A 387 -21.94 -9.09 14.87
N ILE A 388 -21.59 -10.37 15.01
CA ILE A 388 -21.65 -11.34 13.92
C ILE A 388 -23.11 -11.78 13.73
N LEU A 389 -23.64 -11.55 12.53
CA LEU A 389 -25.02 -11.87 12.19
C LEU A 389 -25.08 -13.17 11.38
N PRO A 390 -25.75 -14.22 11.89
CA PRO A 390 -25.98 -15.44 11.13
C PRO A 390 -26.72 -15.17 9.82
N GLY A 391 -26.21 -15.74 8.71
CA GLY A 391 -26.80 -15.56 7.38
C GLY A 391 -26.40 -14.27 6.66
N TYR A 392 -25.41 -13.55 7.20
CA TYR A 392 -24.66 -12.47 6.54
C TYR A 392 -23.18 -12.85 6.45
N ILE A 393 -22.49 -12.29 5.47
CA ILE A 393 -21.04 -12.16 5.46
C ILE A 393 -20.70 -10.90 6.27
N ASN A 394 -19.97 -11.08 7.37
CA ASN A 394 -19.62 -10.03 8.30
C ASN A 394 -18.31 -9.39 7.87
N VAL A 395 -18.32 -8.09 7.61
CA VAL A 395 -17.19 -7.35 7.03
C VAL A 395 -16.76 -6.26 8.00
N ASP A 396 -15.47 -6.18 8.32
CA ASP A 396 -14.94 -5.12 9.18
C ASP A 396 -13.46 -4.83 8.85
N VAL A 397 -12.99 -3.62 9.18
CA VAL A 397 -11.57 -3.27 9.05
C VAL A 397 -10.76 -3.83 10.22
N ALA A 398 -11.39 -4.02 11.39
CA ALA A 398 -10.76 -4.57 12.58
C ALA A 398 -10.71 -6.12 12.49
N PRO A 399 -9.53 -6.74 12.70
CA PRO A 399 -9.38 -8.19 12.57
C PRO A 399 -10.09 -8.99 13.68
N ALA A 400 -10.37 -8.34 14.82
CA ALA A 400 -11.20 -8.88 15.88
C ALA A 400 -11.69 -7.75 16.80
N ARG A 401 -12.90 -7.89 17.37
CA ARG A 401 -13.40 -7.05 18.46
C ARG A 401 -14.11 -7.90 19.52
N ALA A 402 -13.71 -7.75 20.79
CA ALA A 402 -14.25 -8.52 21.91
C ALA A 402 -14.30 -10.05 21.67
N GLY A 403 -13.28 -10.60 21.00
CA GLY A 403 -13.18 -12.03 20.68
C GLY A 403 -13.94 -12.48 19.43
N ALA A 404 -14.79 -11.64 18.84
CA ALA A 404 -15.46 -11.92 17.57
C ALA A 404 -14.58 -11.48 16.39
N ARG A 405 -14.64 -12.25 15.29
CA ARG A 405 -13.88 -11.99 14.06
C ARG A 405 -14.84 -11.84 12.88
N PRO A 406 -14.64 -10.87 11.97
CA PRO A 406 -15.40 -10.79 10.74
C PRO A 406 -15.07 -11.99 9.82
N ASP A 407 -15.98 -12.28 8.89
CA ASP A 407 -15.75 -13.25 7.80
C ASP A 407 -14.79 -12.67 6.75
N VAL A 408 -14.84 -11.35 6.55
CA VAL A 408 -13.99 -10.61 5.60
C VAL A 408 -13.38 -9.39 6.31
N ILE A 409 -12.04 -9.35 6.37
CA ILE A 409 -11.31 -8.15 6.82
C ILE A 409 -11.15 -7.22 5.62
N CYS A 410 -11.82 -6.08 5.63
CA CYS A 410 -11.90 -5.19 4.48
C CYS A 410 -12.24 -3.77 4.92
N ASP A 411 -11.55 -2.80 4.31
CA ASP A 411 -11.93 -1.41 4.43
C ASP A 411 -13.20 -1.15 3.63
N LEU A 412 -14.25 -0.64 4.29
CA LEU A 412 -15.55 -0.47 3.66
C LEU A 412 -15.57 0.59 2.54
N ARG A 413 -14.50 1.39 2.39
CA ARG A 413 -14.27 2.30 1.26
C ARG A 413 -13.95 1.57 -0.05
N ASP A 414 -13.58 0.28 0.04
CA ASP A 414 -13.23 -0.55 -1.11
C ASP A 414 -13.71 -2.00 -0.89
N LEU A 415 -14.85 -2.32 -1.49
CA LEU A 415 -15.48 -3.63 -1.43
C LEU A 415 -15.03 -4.52 -2.62
N ALA A 416 -13.79 -4.38 -3.11
CA ALA A 416 -13.25 -5.21 -4.20
C ALA A 416 -13.27 -6.73 -3.94
N ALA A 417 -13.49 -7.16 -2.69
CA ALA A 417 -13.77 -8.57 -2.38
C ALA A 417 -15.11 -9.07 -2.95
N PHE A 418 -15.99 -8.17 -3.39
CA PHE A 418 -17.31 -8.46 -3.93
C PHE A 418 -17.44 -7.89 -5.35
N ASP A 419 -17.86 -8.75 -6.28
CA ASP A 419 -18.06 -8.36 -7.68
C ASP A 419 -19.23 -7.36 -7.80
N ASP A 420 -19.24 -6.58 -8.89
CA ASP A 420 -20.37 -5.70 -9.23
C ASP A 420 -21.67 -6.51 -9.27
N GLU A 421 -22.74 -5.94 -8.73
CA GLU A 421 -24.08 -6.52 -8.82
C GLU A 421 -24.18 -7.98 -8.33
N SER A 422 -23.45 -8.32 -7.27
CA SER A 422 -23.39 -9.68 -6.72
C SER A 422 -24.12 -9.86 -5.37
N VAL A 423 -24.46 -8.77 -4.70
CA VAL A 423 -25.00 -8.74 -3.33
C VAL A 423 -26.52 -8.53 -3.31
N ASP A 424 -27.25 -9.37 -2.59
CA ASP A 424 -28.72 -9.31 -2.43
C ASP A 424 -29.17 -8.33 -1.33
N GLU A 425 -28.31 -8.02 -0.37
CA GLU A 425 -28.55 -7.01 0.67
C GLU A 425 -27.25 -6.48 1.29
N VAL A 426 -27.20 -5.17 1.51
CA VAL A 426 -26.17 -4.53 2.34
C VAL A 426 -26.83 -4.00 3.61
N LEU A 427 -26.31 -4.40 4.76
CA LEU A 427 -26.68 -3.89 6.08
C LEU A 427 -25.46 -3.21 6.71
N SER A 428 -25.65 -2.03 7.26
CA SER A 428 -24.64 -1.31 8.04
C SER A 428 -25.27 -0.70 9.29
N VAL A 429 -24.70 -0.97 10.47
CA VAL A 429 -25.25 -0.55 11.77
C VAL A 429 -24.18 0.17 12.58
N HIS A 430 -24.36 1.47 12.78
CA HIS A 430 -23.45 2.39 13.50
C HIS A 430 -22.05 2.42 12.88
N VAL A 431 -21.98 2.89 11.63
CA VAL A 431 -20.76 2.86 10.81
C VAL A 431 -20.62 4.13 9.97
N VAL A 432 -21.69 4.57 9.30
CA VAL A 432 -21.64 5.70 8.35
C VAL A 432 -21.19 7.02 9.02
N GLU A 433 -21.48 7.18 10.31
CA GLU A 433 -21.07 8.31 11.15
C GLU A 433 -19.57 8.34 11.47
N HIS A 434 -18.85 7.23 11.29
CA HIS A 434 -17.42 7.12 11.50
C HIS A 434 -16.59 7.55 10.27
N PHE A 435 -17.23 7.84 9.14
CA PHE A 435 -16.57 8.34 7.93
C PHE A 435 -16.65 9.86 7.84
N TRP A 436 -15.63 10.48 7.25
CA TRP A 436 -15.65 11.92 7.03
C TRP A 436 -16.70 12.27 5.98
N ARG A 437 -17.33 13.45 6.13
CA ARG A 437 -18.39 13.88 5.21
C ARG A 437 -17.96 13.84 3.74
N TRP A 438 -16.72 14.21 3.41
CA TRP A 438 -16.22 14.22 2.02
C TRP A 438 -15.96 12.82 1.43
N GLU A 439 -15.99 11.76 2.23
CA GLU A 439 -15.77 10.37 1.78
C GLU A 439 -17.10 9.65 1.45
N VAL A 440 -18.20 10.08 2.09
CA VAL A 440 -19.44 9.29 2.17
C VAL A 440 -20.15 9.15 0.81
N ASP A 441 -20.04 10.15 -0.08
CA ASP A 441 -20.65 10.03 -1.41
C ASP A 441 -20.00 8.88 -2.23
N GLU A 442 -18.67 8.74 -2.20
CA GLU A 442 -17.99 7.62 -2.87
C GLU A 442 -18.19 6.29 -2.13
N LEU A 443 -18.17 6.32 -0.79
CA LEU A 443 -18.42 5.15 0.04
C LEU A 443 -19.77 4.50 -0.30
N LEU A 444 -20.84 5.30 -0.36
CA LEU A 444 -22.17 4.77 -0.66
C LEU A 444 -22.28 4.31 -2.12
N ARG A 445 -21.59 4.94 -3.07
CA ARG A 445 -21.54 4.44 -4.46
C ARG A 445 -20.86 3.08 -4.54
N GLU A 446 -19.79 2.87 -3.77
CA GLU A 446 -19.12 1.57 -3.69
C GLU A 446 -20.05 0.48 -3.11
N TRP A 447 -20.85 0.83 -2.11
CA TRP A 447 -21.84 -0.10 -1.56
C TRP A 447 -23.00 -0.35 -2.54
N VAL A 448 -23.37 0.64 -3.38
CA VAL A 448 -24.34 0.46 -4.47
C VAL A 448 -23.76 -0.37 -5.62
N ARG A 449 -22.47 -0.27 -5.91
CA ARG A 449 -21.79 -1.05 -6.96
C ARG A 449 -22.01 -2.54 -6.76
N VAL A 450 -21.77 -3.04 -5.54
CA VAL A 450 -21.88 -4.46 -5.22
C VAL A 450 -23.32 -4.97 -5.16
N LEU A 451 -24.31 -4.10 -4.94
CA LEU A 451 -25.72 -4.50 -4.89
C LEU A 451 -26.24 -4.95 -6.27
N LYS A 452 -27.00 -6.05 -6.32
CA LYS A 452 -27.78 -6.46 -7.49
C LYS A 452 -28.87 -5.41 -7.81
N PRO A 453 -29.29 -5.28 -9.08
CA PRO A 453 -30.49 -4.51 -9.42
C PRO A 453 -31.70 -4.98 -8.59
N GLY A 454 -32.40 -4.04 -7.94
CA GLY A 454 -33.52 -4.32 -7.04
C GLY A 454 -33.14 -4.77 -5.62
N ALA A 455 -31.86 -4.99 -5.32
CA ALA A 455 -31.40 -5.31 -3.96
C ALA A 455 -31.43 -4.07 -3.05
N ARG A 456 -31.53 -4.30 -1.74
CA ARG A 456 -31.69 -3.23 -0.76
C ARG A 456 -30.40 -2.92 0.00
N MET A 457 -30.25 -1.65 0.33
CA MET A 457 -29.28 -1.14 1.29
C MET A 457 -30.03 -0.67 2.54
N VAL A 458 -29.56 -1.09 3.71
CA VAL A 458 -30.09 -0.72 5.02
C VAL A 458 -28.96 -0.07 5.81
N ILE A 459 -29.16 1.18 6.22
CA ILE A 459 -28.23 1.90 7.10
C ILE A 459 -28.98 2.27 8.37
N GLU A 460 -28.46 1.85 9.52
CA GLU A 460 -28.98 2.20 10.84
C GLU A 460 -27.89 2.91 11.65
N CYS A 461 -28.14 4.14 12.07
CA CYS A 461 -27.15 4.96 12.75
C CYS A 461 -27.83 5.96 13.71
N PRO A 462 -27.06 6.66 14.56
CA PRO A 462 -27.59 7.67 15.46
C PRO A 462 -28.34 8.79 14.72
N ASN A 463 -29.44 9.25 15.31
CA ASN A 463 -30.26 10.34 14.79
C ASN A 463 -29.85 11.68 15.41
N LEU A 464 -29.19 12.51 14.60
CA LEU A 464 -28.70 13.82 15.02
C LEU A 464 -29.82 14.75 15.51
N LYS A 465 -31.00 14.69 14.87
CA LYS A 465 -32.14 15.55 15.26
C LYS A 465 -32.63 15.20 16.66
N ALA A 466 -32.80 13.91 16.93
CA ALA A 466 -33.24 13.43 18.25
C ALA A 466 -32.20 13.76 19.33
N ALA A 467 -30.91 13.63 19.01
CA ALA A 467 -29.84 14.00 19.93
C ALA A 467 -29.81 15.52 20.23
N CYS A 468 -30.05 16.37 19.24
CA CYS A 468 -30.18 17.81 19.47
C CYS A 468 -31.41 18.15 20.33
N GLU A 469 -32.55 17.51 20.08
CA GLU A 469 -33.76 17.68 20.89
C GLU A 469 -33.51 17.27 22.35
N ALA A 470 -32.95 16.09 22.57
CA ALA A 470 -32.58 15.60 23.89
C ALA A 470 -31.54 16.50 24.59
N PHE A 471 -30.54 17.00 23.85
CA PHE A 471 -29.54 17.92 24.40
C PHE A 471 -30.19 19.22 24.90
N LEU A 472 -31.13 19.78 24.14
CA LEU A 472 -31.79 21.04 24.46
C LEU A 472 -32.74 20.95 25.66
N GLU A 473 -33.21 19.76 26.04
CA GLU A 473 -34.04 19.57 27.24
C GLU A 473 -33.32 19.95 28.53
N ASN A 474 -32.01 19.64 28.64
CA ASN A 474 -31.18 20.01 29.78
C ASN A 474 -29.68 20.03 29.40
N PRO A 475 -29.19 21.12 28.76
CA PRO A 475 -27.83 21.18 28.24
C PRO A 475 -26.73 20.96 29.28
N ASP A 476 -26.88 21.51 30.49
CA ASP A 476 -25.88 21.41 31.54
C ASP A 476 -25.66 19.95 31.99
N ARG A 477 -26.76 19.17 32.05
CA ARG A 477 -26.69 17.74 32.37
C ARG A 477 -26.25 16.91 31.16
N ASN A 478 -26.82 17.20 29.98
CA ASN A 478 -26.70 16.34 28.81
C ASN A 478 -25.42 16.62 27.99
N ALA A 479 -24.55 17.52 28.45
CA ALA A 479 -23.21 17.74 27.92
C ALA A 479 -22.14 16.82 28.57
N GLY A 480 -22.52 16.01 29.56
CA GLY A 480 -21.59 15.12 30.27
C GLY A 480 -21.03 13.99 29.40
N PRO A 481 -19.82 13.49 29.71
CA PRO A 481 -19.19 12.38 28.98
C PRO A 481 -19.68 11.00 29.42
N GLY A 482 -20.42 10.91 30.55
CA GLY A 482 -20.92 9.66 31.11
C GLY A 482 -22.19 9.16 30.43
N GLN A 483 -22.94 8.30 31.13
CA GLN A 483 -24.16 7.69 30.59
C GLN A 483 -25.25 8.73 30.29
N GLU A 484 -25.22 9.89 30.95
CA GLU A 484 -26.04 11.06 30.61
C GLU A 484 -25.85 11.55 29.16
N GLY A 485 -24.72 11.25 28.53
CA GLY A 485 -24.40 11.58 27.14
C GLY A 485 -24.84 10.55 26.10
N GLU A 486 -25.39 9.39 26.50
CA GLU A 486 -25.69 8.26 25.59
C GLU A 486 -26.65 8.62 24.44
N THR A 487 -27.58 9.54 24.72
CA THR A 487 -28.57 10.05 23.75
C THR A 487 -28.16 11.39 23.13
N THR A 488 -27.03 11.97 23.53
CA THR A 488 -26.58 13.32 23.13
C THR A 488 -25.10 13.32 22.70
N MET A 489 -24.16 13.50 23.63
CA MET A 489 -22.74 13.64 23.32
C MET A 489 -22.15 12.41 22.64
N TRP A 490 -22.61 11.21 22.96
CA TRP A 490 -22.16 9.98 22.30
C TRP A 490 -22.74 9.84 20.88
N VAL A 491 -23.87 10.50 20.59
CA VAL A 491 -24.37 10.63 19.21
C VAL A 491 -23.49 11.61 18.44
N PHE A 492 -23.04 12.70 19.06
CA PHE A 492 -22.22 13.72 18.39
C PHE A 492 -20.77 13.27 18.16
N TYR A 493 -20.16 12.57 19.13
CA TYR A 493 -18.72 12.34 19.16
C TYR A 493 -18.32 10.87 19.37
N GLY A 494 -19.28 9.96 19.59
CA GLY A 494 -19.01 8.60 20.02
C GLY A 494 -18.81 8.48 21.53
N ASP A 495 -18.75 7.24 22.01
CA ASP A 495 -18.56 6.93 23.44
C ASP A 495 -17.06 7.05 23.81
N PRO A 496 -16.68 8.00 24.70
CA PRO A 496 -15.29 8.23 25.06
C PRO A 496 -14.67 7.09 25.87
N ALA A 497 -15.47 6.18 26.46
CA ALA A 497 -14.96 5.04 27.21
C ALA A 497 -14.14 4.06 26.35
N TRP A 498 -14.34 4.08 25.03
CA TRP A 498 -13.55 3.27 24.09
C TRP A 498 -12.09 3.68 24.01
N GLN A 499 -11.77 4.96 24.25
CA GLN A 499 -10.42 5.52 24.09
C GLN A 499 -9.77 5.17 22.74
N ASP A 500 -10.59 5.03 21.69
CA ASP A 500 -10.18 4.62 20.35
C ASP A 500 -10.66 5.67 19.33
N PRO A 501 -9.75 6.33 18.59
CA PRO A 501 -10.13 7.28 17.54
C PRO A 501 -11.05 6.71 16.45
N LEU A 502 -11.04 5.39 16.22
CA LEU A 502 -11.96 4.74 15.30
C LEU A 502 -13.40 4.74 15.82
N MET A 503 -13.61 4.90 17.12
CA MET A 503 -14.93 4.96 17.76
C MET A 503 -15.49 6.38 17.83
N CYS A 504 -14.73 7.38 17.37
CA CYS A 504 -15.22 8.74 17.29
C CYS A 504 -16.10 8.94 16.05
N HIS A 505 -17.27 9.54 16.26
CA HIS A 505 -18.11 9.97 15.15
C HIS A 505 -17.49 11.20 14.49
N ARG A 506 -17.44 11.18 13.16
CA ARG A 506 -16.90 12.24 12.31
C ARG A 506 -18.01 13.09 11.68
N TRP A 507 -19.23 12.57 11.64
CA TRP A 507 -20.40 13.28 11.13
C TRP A 507 -21.70 12.77 11.77
N GLY A 508 -22.75 13.61 11.77
CA GLY A 508 -24.08 13.25 12.25
C GLY A 508 -25.13 13.35 11.14
N TYR A 509 -26.15 12.49 11.20
CA TYR A 509 -27.19 12.43 10.17
C TYR A 509 -28.60 12.54 10.74
N THR A 510 -29.49 13.16 9.97
CA THR A 510 -30.94 13.04 10.10
C THR A 510 -31.48 12.04 9.06
N PRO A 511 -32.71 11.52 9.21
CA PRO A 511 -33.26 10.59 8.23
C PRO A 511 -33.30 11.19 6.83
N SER A 512 -33.66 12.48 6.73
CA SER A 512 -33.68 13.22 5.46
C SER A 512 -32.29 13.39 4.87
N SER A 513 -31.28 13.81 5.64
CA SER A 513 -29.94 14.03 5.11
C SER A 513 -29.24 12.74 4.65
N LEU A 514 -29.44 11.63 5.38
CA LEU A 514 -28.95 10.31 4.97
C LEU A 514 -29.72 9.80 3.76
N GLY A 515 -31.04 9.99 3.73
CA GLY A 515 -31.86 9.63 2.58
C GLY A 515 -31.43 10.32 1.29
N GLU A 516 -31.10 11.62 1.34
CA GLU A 516 -30.58 12.34 0.17
C GLU A 516 -29.19 11.86 -0.27
N LEU A 517 -28.32 11.43 0.66
CA LEU A 517 -27.05 10.79 0.32
C LEU A 517 -27.25 9.46 -0.40
N MET A 518 -28.14 8.62 0.13
CA MET A 518 -28.51 7.33 -0.48
C MET A 518 -29.07 7.52 -1.90
N LYS A 519 -29.93 8.53 -2.11
CA LYS A 519 -30.43 8.87 -3.45
C LYS A 519 -29.32 9.31 -4.41
N ARG A 520 -28.41 10.18 -3.96
CA ARG A 520 -27.26 10.63 -4.78
C ARG A 520 -26.29 9.50 -5.13
N ALA A 521 -26.19 8.49 -4.27
CA ALA A 521 -25.41 7.28 -4.54
C ALA A 521 -26.07 6.35 -5.56
N GLY A 522 -27.31 6.62 -5.97
CA GLY A 522 -28.03 5.88 -7.00
C GLY A 522 -29.13 4.97 -6.49
N LEU A 523 -29.53 5.07 -5.21
CA LEU A 523 -30.67 4.32 -4.67
C LEU A 523 -32.01 5.02 -4.94
N VAL A 524 -33.07 4.23 -5.11
CA VAL A 524 -34.47 4.66 -5.24
C VAL A 524 -35.31 4.13 -4.07
N ASP A 525 -36.56 4.58 -3.99
CA ASP A 525 -37.51 4.22 -2.92
C ASP A 525 -36.96 4.39 -1.50
N VAL A 526 -36.11 5.41 -1.33
CA VAL A 526 -35.42 5.68 -0.07
C VAL A 526 -36.41 6.22 0.97
N ARG A 527 -36.53 5.51 2.10
CA ARG A 527 -37.45 5.83 3.19
C ARG A 527 -36.90 5.45 4.56
N GLN A 528 -37.42 6.10 5.60
CA GLN A 528 -37.18 5.68 6.97
C GLN A 528 -38.04 4.46 7.30
N GLU A 529 -37.45 3.49 7.99
CA GLU A 529 -38.14 2.33 8.58
C GLU A 529 -37.82 2.29 10.09
N PRO A 530 -38.59 1.55 10.91
CA PRO A 530 -38.28 1.42 12.34
C PRO A 530 -36.90 0.81 12.58
N ALA A 531 -36.10 1.44 13.43
CA ALA A 531 -34.79 0.93 13.84
C ALA A 531 -34.92 -0.41 14.58
N GLN A 532 -34.05 -1.37 14.26
CA GLN A 532 -34.18 -2.75 14.72
C GLN A 532 -33.08 -3.16 15.71
N PHE A 533 -31.93 -2.49 15.66
CA PHE A 533 -30.74 -2.76 16.43
C PHE A 533 -30.51 -1.71 17.54
N LYS A 534 -29.48 -1.95 18.36
CA LYS A 534 -28.98 -1.06 19.42
C LYS A 534 -30.08 -0.39 20.24
N MET A 535 -30.22 0.94 20.18
CA MET A 535 -31.09 1.71 21.08
C MET A 535 -32.45 2.06 20.47
N ARG A 536 -32.64 1.79 19.17
CA ARG A 536 -33.86 2.07 18.39
C ARG A 536 -34.31 3.54 18.46
N GLU A 537 -35.45 3.83 17.86
CA GLU A 537 -36.02 5.18 17.85
C GLU A 537 -36.40 5.64 19.27
N PRO A 538 -36.26 6.95 19.60
CA PRO A 538 -35.86 8.04 18.70
C PRO A 538 -34.35 8.22 18.54
N ARG A 539 -33.52 7.56 19.37
CA ARG A 539 -32.06 7.74 19.41
C ARG A 539 -31.40 7.29 18.11
N ASP A 540 -31.76 6.10 17.63
CA ASP A 540 -31.30 5.54 16.38
C ASP A 540 -32.36 5.67 15.29
N MET A 541 -31.91 5.80 14.05
CA MET A 541 -32.76 5.83 12.87
C MET A 541 -32.29 4.77 11.87
N ARG A 542 -33.23 4.27 11.06
CA ARG A 542 -32.95 3.30 10.00
C ARG A 542 -33.50 3.84 8.68
N VAL A 543 -32.63 3.93 7.68
CA VAL A 543 -33.00 4.36 6.33
C VAL A 543 -32.72 3.21 5.36
N VAL A 544 -33.70 2.91 4.51
CA VAL A 544 -33.66 1.82 3.54
C VAL A 544 -33.84 2.39 2.15
N GLY A 545 -33.04 1.92 1.20
CA GLY A 545 -33.13 2.26 -0.22
C GLY A 545 -32.85 1.05 -1.09
N TYR A 546 -33.21 1.12 -2.36
CA TYR A 546 -33.10 0.01 -3.31
C TYR A 546 -32.27 0.41 -4.51
N LYS A 547 -31.41 -0.47 -5.02
CA LYS A 547 -30.77 -0.24 -6.32
C LYS A 547 -31.85 -0.32 -7.40
N PRO A 548 -31.89 0.59 -8.39
CA PRO A 548 -32.83 0.53 -9.49
C PRO A 548 -32.84 -0.84 -10.14
N LYS A 549 -34.03 -1.34 -10.48
CA LYS A 549 -34.14 -2.52 -11.34
C LYS A 549 -33.67 -2.13 -12.74
N ARG A 550 -33.11 -3.08 -13.48
CA ARG A 550 -32.87 -2.88 -14.92
C ARG A 550 -34.24 -2.78 -15.60
N ASP A 551 -34.40 -1.81 -16.50
CA ASP A 551 -35.54 -1.79 -17.41
C ASP A 551 -35.47 -3.09 -18.24
N THR A 552 -36.46 -3.96 -18.06
CA THR A 552 -36.58 -5.25 -18.76
C THR A 552 -37.05 -5.08 -20.19
#